data_AF-K1V8Q7-F1
#
_entry.id   AF-K1V8Q7-F1
#
_cell.length_a   1.000
_cell.length_b   1.000
_cell.length_c   1.000
_cell.angle_alpha   90.00
_cell.angle_beta   90.00
_cell.angle_gamma   90.00
#
_symmetry.space_group_name_H-M   'P 1'
#
loop_
_entity.id
_entity.type
_entity.pdbx_description
1 polymer ?
#
loop_
_entity_poly.entity_id
_entity_poly.type
_entity_poly.pdbx_seq_one_letter_code
_entity_poly.pdbx_strand_id
1 'polypeptide(L)'
;EIEADIIVQDMPLLNTTQNKDLTGTLIADIVLQLLSYVAQRERENIRQRQKEGIAIAKVQGKYKGRAKKEIDKELFNETKRSWQKRGNNKGTICRDYGSFKKHAI
;
A
#
# COMPACT_ATOMS: atom_id res chain seq x y z
N GLU A 1 25.72 7.56 6.00
CA GLU A 1 25.30 6.15 5.82
C GLU A 1 24.94 5.56 7.17
N ILE A 2 24.07 4.55 7.20
CA ILE A 2 23.82 3.77 8.40
C ILE A 2 24.80 2.59 8.30
N GLU A 3 25.88 2.61 9.08
CA GLU A 3 26.89 1.54 9.14
C GLU A 3 26.33 0.32 9.88
N ALA A 4 25.37 -0.37 9.25
CA ALA A 4 24.72 -1.54 9.80
C ALA A 4 25.24 -2.82 9.15
N ASP A 5 25.52 -3.81 9.99
CA ASP A 5 25.89 -5.15 9.56
C ASP A 5 24.66 -6.06 9.36
N ILE A 6 24.77 -6.99 8.42
CA ILE A 6 23.74 -7.98 8.09
C ILE A 6 24.34 -9.37 8.25
N ILE A 7 23.59 -10.26 8.92
CA ILE A 7 23.95 -11.66 9.10
C ILE A 7 22.78 -12.54 8.68
N VAL A 8 23.04 -13.44 7.75
CA VAL A 8 22.14 -14.55 7.42
C VAL A 8 22.69 -15.81 8.08
N GLN A 9 22.02 -16.30 9.12
CA GLN A 9 22.52 -17.44 9.92
C GLN A 9 22.78 -18.69 9.07
N ASP A 10 21.92 -18.96 8.10
CA ASP A 10 22.02 -20.13 7.22
C ASP A 10 22.97 -19.94 6.03
N MET A 11 23.45 -18.71 5.80
CA MET A 11 24.38 -18.38 4.73
C MET A 11 25.58 -17.62 5.30
N PRO A 12 26.56 -18.32 5.90
CA PRO A 12 27.74 -17.70 6.50
C PRO A 12 28.53 -16.79 5.56
N LEU A 13 28.42 -16.99 4.24
CA LEU A 13 29.01 -16.14 3.20
C LEU A 13 28.41 -14.72 3.14
N LEU A 14 27.20 -14.51 3.66
CA LEU A 14 26.51 -13.22 3.74
C LEU A 14 26.62 -12.58 5.13
N ASN A 15 27.64 -12.95 5.89
CA ASN A 15 27.92 -12.35 7.19
C ASN A 15 28.91 -11.18 7.03
N THR A 16 28.41 -9.94 7.09
CA THR A 16 29.24 -8.73 6.97
C THR A 16 30.03 -8.39 8.24
N THR A 17 29.72 -9.02 9.39
CA THR A 17 30.43 -8.75 10.66
C THR A 17 31.81 -9.37 10.75
N GLN A 18 32.05 -10.49 10.05
CA GLN A 18 33.28 -11.30 10.20
C GLN A 18 34.14 -11.40 8.94
N ASN A 19 33.54 -11.37 7.74
CA ASN A 19 34.26 -11.55 6.47
C ASN A 19 34.75 -10.22 5.89
N LYS A 20 35.81 -9.64 6.48
CA LYS A 20 36.49 -8.42 5.98
C LYS A 20 37.58 -8.71 4.94
N ASP A 21 37.71 -9.94 4.48
CA ASP A 21 38.58 -10.26 3.34
C ASP A 21 37.97 -9.72 2.05
N LEU A 22 38.81 -9.09 1.21
CA LEU A 22 38.39 -8.44 -0.04
C LEU A 22 37.54 -9.36 -0.93
N THR A 23 37.91 -10.64 -1.01
CA THR A 23 37.19 -11.66 -1.79
C THR A 23 35.81 -11.98 -1.19
N GLY A 24 35.70 -12.05 0.14
CA GLY A 24 34.44 -12.33 0.83
C GLY A 24 33.44 -11.19 0.68
N THR A 25 33.90 -9.95 0.80
CA THR A 25 33.08 -8.75 0.56
C THR A 25 32.57 -8.71 -0.88
N LEU A 26 33.43 -8.95 -1.87
CA LEU A 26 33.03 -8.99 -3.28
C LEU A 26 31.97 -10.07 -3.57
N ILE A 27 32.13 -11.27 -3.00
CA ILE A 27 31.14 -12.35 -3.17
C ILE A 27 29.81 -11.97 -2.51
N ALA A 28 29.84 -11.42 -1.29
CA ALA A 28 28.64 -11.00 -0.58
C ALA A 28 27.87 -9.91 -1.35
N ASP A 29 28.59 -8.93 -1.91
CA ASP A 29 27.99 -7.85 -2.71
C ASP A 29 27.32 -8.40 -3.97
N ILE A 30 27.97 -9.30 -4.71
CA ILE A 30 27.41 -9.91 -5.92
C ILE A 30 26.14 -10.71 -5.58
N VAL A 31 26.17 -11.50 -4.51
CA VAL A 31 25.01 -12.30 -4.08
C VAL A 31 23.87 -11.39 -3.65
N LEU A 32 24.15 -10.31 -2.91
CA LEU A 32 23.14 -9.36 -2.50
C LEU A 32 22.50 -8.64 -3.70
N GLN A 33 23.29 -8.28 -4.71
CA GLN A 33 22.79 -7.72 -5.96
C GLN A 33 21.90 -8.71 -6.72
N LEU A 34 22.31 -9.98 -6.80
CA LEU A 34 21.52 -11.04 -7.43
C LEU A 34 20.17 -11.23 -6.72
N LEU A 35 20.18 -11.33 -5.39
CA LEU A 35 18.97 -11.47 -4.59
C LEU A 35 18.05 -10.26 -4.75
N SER A 36 18.62 -9.05 -4.81
CA SER A 36 17.86 -7.83 -5.08
C SER A 36 17.17 -7.87 -6.44
N TYR A 37 17.87 -8.36 -7.48
CA TYR A 37 17.31 -8.55 -8.81
C TYR A 37 16.18 -9.60 -8.81
N VAL A 38 16.40 -10.77 -8.18
CA VAL A 38 15.38 -11.82 -8.07
C VAL A 38 14.14 -11.30 -7.34
N ALA A 39 14.31 -10.61 -6.22
CA ALA A 39 13.22 -10.01 -5.46
C ALA A 39 12.41 -9.00 -6.29
N GLN A 40 13.08 -8.16 -7.08
CA GLN A 40 12.40 -7.25 -7.99
C GLN A 40 11.61 -8.00 -9.06
N ARG A 41 12.21 -9.00 -9.71
CA ARG A 41 11.57 -9.82 -10.74
C ARG A 41 10.35 -10.56 -10.21
N GLU A 42 10.44 -11.14 -9.01
CA GLU A 42 9.29 -11.78 -8.35
C GLU A 42 8.16 -10.79 -8.07
N ARG A 43 8.49 -9.57 -7.60
CA ARG A 43 7.50 -8.51 -7.37
C ARG A 43 6.77 -8.11 -8.64
N GLU A 44 7.49 -8.00 -9.76
CA GLU A 44 6.91 -7.73 -11.08
C GLU A 44 6.00 -8.89 -11.52
N ASN A 45 6.45 -10.13 -11.37
CA ASN A 45 5.68 -11.32 -11.72
C ASN A 45 4.39 -11.47 -10.90
N ILE A 46 4.42 -11.16 -9.59
CA ILE A 46 3.23 -11.16 -8.75
C ILE A 46 2.23 -10.10 -9.22
N ARG A 47 2.70 -8.89 -9.52
CA ARG A 47 1.86 -7.80 -10.03
C ARG A 47 1.24 -8.14 -11.38
N GLN A 48 2.01 -8.75 -12.26
CA GLN A 48 1.53 -9.17 -13.58
C GLN A 48 0.40 -10.20 -13.45
N ARG A 49 0.61 -11.26 -12.66
CA ARG A 49 -0.41 -12.27 -12.38
C ARG A 49 -1.65 -11.69 -11.68
N GLN A 50 -1.46 -10.74 -10.76
CA GLN A 50 -2.59 -10.03 -10.14
C GLN A 50 -3.40 -9.23 -11.18
N LYS A 51 -2.76 -8.52 -12.10
CA LYS A 51 -3.44 -7.79 -13.18
C LYS A 51 -4.27 -8.74 -14.05
N GLU A 52 -3.70 -9.87 -14.44
CA GLU A 52 -4.38 -10.91 -15.22
C GLU A 52 -5.58 -11.48 -14.46
N GLY A 53 -5.41 -11.83 -13.18
CA GLY A 53 -6.50 -12.30 -12.33
C GLY A 53 -7.63 -11.27 -12.16
N ILE A 54 -7.28 -9.99 -11.96
CA ILE A 54 -8.24 -8.89 -11.90
C ILE A 54 -8.99 -8.74 -13.22
N ALA A 55 -8.31 -8.83 -14.37
CA ALA A 55 -8.94 -8.72 -15.69
C ALA A 55 -9.99 -9.83 -15.88
N ILE A 56 -9.64 -11.08 -15.56
CA ILE A 56 -10.57 -12.22 -15.63
C ILE A 56 -11.77 -12.00 -14.70
N ALA A 57 -11.53 -11.62 -13.44
CA ALA A 57 -12.61 -11.41 -12.48
C ALA A 57 -13.50 -10.19 -12.82
N LYS A 58 -12.98 -9.18 -13.53
CA LYS A 58 -13.77 -8.07 -14.09
C LYS A 58 -14.68 -8.55 -15.21
N VAL A 59 -14.17 -9.35 -16.15
CA VAL A 59 -14.97 -9.96 -17.23
C VAL A 59 -16.09 -10.84 -16.64
N GLN A 60 -15.80 -11.56 -15.56
CA GLN A 60 -16.79 -12.38 -14.82
C GLN A 60 -17.75 -11.56 -13.94
N GLY A 61 -17.65 -10.23 -13.90
CA GLY A 61 -18.53 -9.37 -13.10
C GLY A 61 -18.38 -9.52 -11.58
N LYS A 62 -17.28 -10.10 -11.07
CA LYS A 62 -17.07 -10.33 -9.63
C LYS A 62 -16.81 -9.04 -8.85
N TYR A 63 -16.23 -8.02 -9.48
CA TYR A 63 -15.95 -6.75 -8.82
C TYR A 63 -17.21 -5.89 -8.71
N LYS A 64 -17.81 -5.85 -7.51
CA LYS A 64 -19.00 -5.03 -7.19
C LYS A 64 -18.68 -3.65 -6.59
N GLY A 65 -17.40 -3.31 -6.50
CA GLY A 65 -16.92 -2.06 -5.89
C GLY A 65 -17.26 -1.96 -4.40
N ARG A 66 -17.13 -0.75 -3.86
CA ARG A 66 -17.57 -0.45 -2.49
C ARG A 66 -19.09 -0.41 -2.46
N ALA A 67 -19.71 -1.16 -1.55
CA ALA A 67 -21.14 -1.07 -1.31
C ALA A 67 -21.54 0.38 -0.99
N LYS A 68 -22.59 0.89 -1.64
CA LYS A 68 -23.16 2.20 -1.31
C LYS A 68 -23.67 2.13 0.12
N LYS A 69 -23.23 3.07 0.96
CA LYS A 69 -23.80 3.22 2.30
C LYS A 69 -25.17 3.85 2.13
N GLU A 70 -26.18 3.28 2.77
CA GLU A 70 -27.49 3.93 2.86
C GLU A 70 -27.32 5.21 3.69
N ILE A 71 -27.72 6.32 3.10
CA ILE A 71 -27.70 7.64 3.73
C ILE A 71 -29.14 7.95 4.08
N ASP A 72 -29.39 8.26 5.35
CA ASP A 72 -30.64 8.87 5.77
C ASP A 72 -30.79 10.22 5.07
N LYS A 73 -31.80 10.32 4.20
CA LYS A 73 -32.03 11.48 3.33
C LYS A 73 -32.45 12.71 4.14
N GLU A 74 -33.17 12.52 5.24
CA GLU A 74 -33.63 13.63 6.07
C GLU A 74 -32.46 14.24 6.82
N LEU A 75 -31.68 13.40 7.51
CA LEU A 75 -30.47 13.79 8.21
C LEU A 75 -29.46 14.47 7.27
N PHE A 76 -29.31 13.97 6.04
CA PHE A 76 -28.46 14.57 5.02
C PHE A 76 -28.93 15.97 4.61
N ASN A 77 -30.24 16.14 4.37
CA ASN A 77 -30.81 17.42 3.94
C ASN A 77 -30.71 18.48 5.05
N GLU A 78 -30.96 18.09 6.29
CA GLU A 78 -30.80 18.98 7.46
C GLU A 78 -29.34 19.41 7.62
N THR A 79 -28.41 18.48 7.52
CA THR A 79 -26.97 18.75 7.59
C THR A 79 -26.50 19.66 6.46
N LYS A 80 -27.00 19.46 5.23
CA LYS A 80 -26.71 20.33 4.09
C LYS A 80 -27.18 21.76 4.34
N ARG A 81 -28.39 21.93 4.89
CA ARG A 81 -28.95 23.25 5.25
C ARG A 81 -28.13 23.92 6.36
N SER A 82 -27.76 23.19 7.41
CA SER A 82 -26.97 23.74 8.52
C SER A 82 -25.56 24.12 8.09
N TRP A 83 -24.95 23.36 7.19
CA TRP A 83 -23.64 23.66 6.58
C TRP A 83 -23.68 24.93 5.70
N GLN A 84 -24.69 25.06 4.83
CA GLN A 84 -24.88 26.24 3.97
C GLN A 84 -25.05 27.52 4.80
N LYS A 85 -25.83 27.44 5.90
CA LYS A 85 -26.03 28.57 6.82
C LYS A 85 -24.76 28.98 7.58
N ARG A 86 -23.84 28.06 7.81
CA ARG A 86 -22.57 28.28 8.54
C ARG A 86 -21.40 28.69 7.64
N GLY A 87 -21.66 29.09 6.39
CA GLY A 87 -20.63 29.61 5.49
C GLY A 87 -19.70 28.54 4.91
N ASN A 88 -20.16 27.30 4.78
CA ASN A 88 -19.48 26.23 4.05
C ASN A 88 -18.12 25.76 4.64
N ASN A 89 -17.89 25.90 5.94
CA ASN A 89 -16.64 25.45 6.57
C ASN A 89 -16.58 23.91 6.69
N LYS A 90 -15.58 23.26 6.08
CA LYS A 90 -15.49 21.79 5.95
C LYS A 90 -15.26 21.05 7.28
N GLY A 91 -14.74 21.73 8.30
CA GLY A 91 -14.38 21.13 9.58
C GLY A 91 -15.58 20.72 10.47
N THR A 92 -16.72 21.39 10.31
CA THR A 92 -17.92 21.13 11.14
C THR A 92 -18.64 19.84 10.75
N ILE A 93 -18.73 19.54 9.45
CA ILE A 93 -19.37 18.31 8.94
C ILE A 93 -18.72 17.04 9.50
N CYS A 94 -17.38 17.02 9.61
CA CYS A 94 -16.66 15.84 10.08
C CYS A 94 -16.87 15.56 11.57
N ARG A 95 -17.11 16.61 12.38
CA ARG A 95 -17.25 16.51 13.84
C ARG A 95 -18.63 16.01 14.27
N ASP A 96 -19.66 16.39 13.52
CA ASP A 96 -21.05 16.10 13.88
C ASP A 96 -21.51 14.69 13.43
N TYR A 97 -20.86 14.06 12.43
CA TYR A 97 -21.35 12.83 11.79
C TYR A 97 -20.33 11.70 11.53
N GLY A 98 -19.09 11.80 12.02
CA GLY A 98 -18.18 10.65 12.07
C GLY A 98 -17.82 10.02 10.71
N SER A 99 -17.56 10.85 9.68
CA SER A 99 -17.04 10.51 8.33
C SER A 99 -18.05 10.61 7.19
N PHE A 100 -18.22 11.84 6.68
CA PHE A 100 -18.72 12.11 5.32
C PHE A 100 -17.52 12.30 4.37
N LYS A 101 -16.79 11.21 4.04
CA LYS A 101 -15.79 11.28 2.95
C LYS A 101 -16.48 11.10 1.58
N LYS A 102 -16.72 12.24 0.92
CA LYS A 102 -16.77 12.47 -0.54
C LYS A 102 -17.59 11.47 -1.39
N HIS A 103 -18.90 11.33 -1.16
CA HIS A 103 -19.78 10.60 -2.09
C HIS A 103 -21.11 11.34 -2.37
N ALA A 104 -21.11 12.67 -2.31
CA ALA A 104 -22.30 13.47 -2.54
C ALA A 104 -22.05 14.65 -3.48
N ILE A 105 -21.31 14.41 -4.57
CA ILE A 105 -21.39 15.17 -5.83
C ILE A 105 -21.15 14.17 -6.96
#